data_AF-A0A920PCU7-F1
#
_entry.id   AF-A0A920PCU7-F1
#
_cell.length_a   1.000
_cell.length_b   1.000
_cell.length_c   1.000
_cell.angle_alpha   90.00
_cell.angle_beta   90.00
_cell.angle_gamma   90.00
#
_symmetry.space_group_name_H-M   'P 1'
#
loop_
_entity.id
_entity.type
_entity.pdbx_description
1 polymer ?
#
loop_
_entity_poly.entity_id
_entity_poly.type
_entity_poly.pdbx_seq_one_letter_code
_entity_poly.pdbx_strand_id
1 'polypeptide(L)' 'MDVNWDFIQYCDEINHPVSQSKKYVFECNQCHLLVDHGYRNNVDHKFLCAVCFKKHTHT' A
#
# COMPACT_ATOMS: atom_id res chain seq x y z
N MET A 1 12.13 0.97 -13.84
CA MET A 1 11.19 0.89 -12.71
C MET A 1 11.32 2.18 -11.95
N ASP A 2 10.23 2.90 -11.71
CA ASP A 2 10.26 4.12 -10.91
C ASP A 2 10.87 3.81 -9.54
N VAL A 3 12.07 4.34 -9.27
CA VAL A 3 12.81 4.16 -8.01
C VAL A 3 12.10 4.79 -6.80
N ASN A 4 10.95 5.43 -7.03
CA ASN A 4 10.19 6.19 -6.04
C ASN A 4 9.04 5.40 -5.43
N TRP A 5 8.84 4.11 -5.75
CA TRP A 5 7.72 3.33 -5.23
C TRP A 5 8.19 2.05 -4.57
N ASP A 6 7.89 1.90 -3.29
CA ASP A 6 8.14 0.69 -2.53
C ASP A 6 6.88 -0.16 -2.40
N PHE A 7 7.03 -1.46 -2.63
CA PHE A 7 5.98 -2.42 -2.30
C PHE A 7 5.85 -2.50 -0.78
N ILE A 8 4.64 -2.25 -0.28
CA ILE A 8 4.30 -2.43 1.13
C ILE A 8 3.14 -3.41 1.23
N GLN A 9 3.23 -4.30 2.20
CA GLN A 9 2.18 -5.25 2.52
C GLN A 9 2.02 -5.27 4.03
N TYR A 10 0.77 -5.32 4.47
CA TYR A 10 0.47 -5.69 5.83
C TYR A 10 0.87 -7.16 6.02
N CYS A 11 1.85 -7.40 6.88
CA CYS A 11 2.21 -8.75 7.29
C CYS A 11 1.34 -9.14 8.49
N ASP A 12 0.55 -10.19 8.36
CA ASP A 12 -0.14 -10.84 9.50
C ASP A 12 0.84 -11.40 10.54
N GLU A 13 2.13 -11.56 10.20
CA GLU A 13 3.15 -12.02 11.13
C GLU A 13 3.56 -10.90 12.09
N ILE A 14 2.82 -10.80 13.19
CA ILE A 14 3.16 -9.94 14.29
C ILE A 14 3.16 -10.76 15.59
N ASN A 15 4.35 -11.21 16.00
CA ASN A 15 4.70 -11.52 17.39
C ASN A 15 4.83 -10.22 18.23
N HIS A 16 3.95 -9.24 18.02
CA HIS A 16 3.93 -7.95 18.71
C HIS A 16 2.53 -7.75 19.30
N PRO A 17 2.41 -7.44 20.59
CA PRO A 17 1.14 -7.50 21.34
C PRO A 17 0.06 -6.48 20.93
N VAL A 18 0.26 -5.72 19.85
CA VAL A 18 -0.63 -4.63 19.39
C VAL A 18 -1.44 -5.03 18.13
N SER A 19 -1.20 -6.20 17.54
CA SER A 19 -1.78 -6.61 16.24
C SER A 19 -3.21 -7.15 16.26
N GLN A 20 -3.87 -7.30 17.41
CA GLN A 20 -5.14 -8.03 17.46
C GLN A 20 -6.42 -7.20 17.22
N SER A 21 -6.35 -5.90 16.93
CA SER A 21 -7.59 -5.10 16.87
C SER A 21 -7.67 -3.94 15.88
N LYS A 22 -6.75 -3.81 14.92
CA LYS A 22 -6.91 -2.85 13.81
C LYS A 22 -6.44 -3.49 12.52
N LYS A 23 -7.38 -3.83 11.62
CA LYS A 23 -7.06 -4.04 10.22
C LYS A 23 -6.46 -2.73 9.70
N TYR A 24 -5.14 -2.61 9.68
CA TYR A 24 -4.46 -1.48 9.07
C TYR A 24 -4.51 -1.67 7.55
N VAL A 25 -5.69 -1.39 7.00
CA VAL A 25 -5.96 -1.35 5.56
C VAL A 25 -5.48 0.00 5.04
N PHE A 26 -4.70 -0.02 3.95
CA PHE A 26 -4.24 1.18 3.27
C PHE A 26 -5.32 1.64 2.28
N GLU A 27 -5.65 2.94 2.31
CA GLU A 27 -6.57 3.53 1.34
C GLU A 27 -5.81 3.91 0.06
N CYS A 28 -6.24 3.36 -1.08
CA CYS A 28 -5.71 3.74 -2.37
C CYS A 28 -6.08 5.20 -2.71
N ASN A 29 -5.09 6.05 -2.97
CA ASN A 29 -5.28 7.46 -3.32
C ASN A 29 -6.08 7.69 -4.62
N GLN A 30 -6.23 6.67 -5.47
CA GLN A 30 -6.88 6.81 -6.77
C GLN A 30 -8.30 6.21 -6.83
N CYS A 31 -8.53 5.09 -6.16
CA CYS A 31 -9.84 4.42 -6.18
C CYS A 31 -10.53 4.36 -4.81
N HIS A 32 -9.90 4.89 -3.76
CA HIS A 32 -10.40 4.91 -2.38
C HIS A 32 -10.74 3.54 -1.80
N LEU A 33 -10.27 2.46 -2.43
CA LEU A 33 -10.41 1.11 -1.91
C LEU A 33 -9.38 0.86 -0.81
N LEU A 34 -9.86 0.27 0.26
CA LEU A 34 -9.05 -0.25 1.36
C LEU A 34 -8.47 -1.61 0.95
N VAL A 35 -7.13 -1.70 0.91
CA VAL A 35 -6.40 -2.94 0.60
C VAL A 35 -5.29 -3.20 1.63
N ASP A 36 -4.91 -4.45 1.78
CA ASP A 36 -3.87 -4.91 2.71
C ASP A 36 -2.46 -4.80 2.14
N HIS A 37 -2.30 -4.60 0.83
CA HIS A 37 -1.01 -4.46 0.17
C HIS A 37 -1.07 -3.55 -1.06
N GLY A 38 0.09 -3.00 -1.46
CA GLY A 38 0.21 -2.12 -2.61
C GLY A 38 1.58 -1.44 -2.68
N TYR A 39 1.59 -0.23 -3.23
CA TYR A 39 2.81 0.53 -3.46
C TYR A 39 2.69 1.91 -2.81
N ARG A 40 3.72 2.32 -2.07
CA ARG A 40 3.80 3.66 -1.49
C ARG A 40 4.89 4.46 -2.20
N ASN A 41 4.54 5.69 -2.56
CA ASN A 41 5.49 6.63 -3.12
C ASN A 41 6.42 7.18 -2.01
N ASN A 42 7.72 7.16 -2.24
CA ASN A 42 8.73 7.58 -1.28
C ASN A 42 8.89 9.11 -1.20
N VAL A 43 8.37 9.84 -2.20
CA VAL A 43 8.42 11.31 -2.26
C VAL A 43 7.17 11.93 -1.63
N ASP A 44 5.98 11.51 -2.05
CA ASP A 44 4.71 12.12 -1.62
C ASP A 44 3.87 11.25 -0.67
N HIS A 45 4.37 10.06 -0.33
CA HIS A 45 3.72 9.10 0.56
C HIS A 45 2.32 8.65 0.13
N LYS A 46 1.91 8.93 -1.11
CA LYS A 46 0.66 8.39 -1.65
C LYS A 46 0.76 6.88 -1.76
N PHE A 47 -0.34 6.22 -1.44
CA PHE A 47 -0.48 4.78 -1.57
C PHE A 47 -1.38 4.45 -2.76
N LEU A 48 -0.96 3.48 -3.58
CA LEU A 48 -1.74 2.92 -4.68
C LEU A 48 -1.87 1.41 -4.50
N CYS A 49 -3.08 0.89 -4.69
CA CYS A 49 -3.26 -0.55 -4.83
C CYS A 49 -2.57 -1.06 -6.11
N ALA A 50 -2.26 -2.35 -6.18
CA ALA A 50 -1.54 -2.94 -7.31
C ALA A 50 -2.20 -2.64 -8.68
N VAL A 51 -3.53 -2.58 -8.74
CA VAL A 51 -4.29 -2.26 -9.97
C VAL A 51 -4.06 -0.82 -10.41
N CYS A 52 -4.14 0.13 -9.48
CA CYS A 52 -3.91 1.55 -9.77
C CYS A 52 -2.44 1.82 -10.09
N PHE A 53 -1.52 1.19 -9.37
CA PHE A 53 -0.08 1.31 -9.63
C PHE A 53 0.31 0.79 -11.03
N LYS A 54 -0.25 -0.34 -11.46
CA LYS A 54 -0.04 -0.85 -12.82
C LYS A 54 -0.54 0.12 -13.89
N LYS A 55 -1.69 0.78 -13.66
CA LYS A 55 -2.19 1.81 -14.57
C LYS A 55 -1.27 3.03 -14.58
N HIS A 56 -0.78 3.45 -13.41
CA HIS A 56 0.09 4.61 -13.25
C HIS A 56 1.42 4.46 -14.01
N THR A 57 2.08 3.30 -13.89
CA THR A 57 3.40 3.03 -14.49
C THR A 57 3.38 2.63 -15.97
N HIS A 58 2.20 2.37 -16.53
CA HIS A 58 2.00 2.06 -17.95
C HIS A 58 1.52 3.29 -18.76
N THR A 59 1.45 4.46 -18.14
CA THR A 59 1.23 5.77 -18.78
C THR A 59 2.56 6.48 -18.95
#